data_AF-A0A0S8EN00-F1
#
_entry.id   AF-A0A0S8EN00-F1
#
_cell.length_a   1.000
_cell.length_b   1.000
_cell.length_c   1.000
_cell.angle_alpha   90.00
_cell.angle_beta   90.00
_cell.angle_gamma   90.00
#
_symmetry.space_group_name_H-M   'P 1'
#
loop_
_entity.id
_entity.type
_entity.pdbx_description
1 polymer ?
#
loop_
_entity_poly.entity_id
_entity_poly.type
_entity_poly.pdbx_seq_one_letter_code
_entity_poly.pdbx_strand_id
1 'polypeptide(L)'
;MLLLDASAEPEVVRAVLRRPVEAIDTPPVAQAATVFQVMDRVGTRNAARRDMADEESWLRRLAVEVARRHRVERLLCITFKEDERKLQDLLDRVHGDATVVHYGALRGFNAYGDYPAALILGRPMPNEAHLQLLAVSAFGLGALSDDLKAPRLEWRMLSRTIGPDLWTIRHQQYADLLWAAVWRHVVTRELMQAVGRLRPLTNAATIYVATNEPLPDALDVTAVYAGELFPAMALSGRRSDFAENVRRYAETMGALRAEGLKATNRGVCRHLGLKEPNGLRYRSLAKRLLEGQPGPAATPLSET
;
A
#
# COMPACT_ATOMS: atom_id res chain seq x y z
N MET A 1 -31.10 0.28 -12.94
CA MET A 1 -29.67 0.62 -12.81
C MET A 1 -29.03 -0.46 -11.95
N LEU A 2 -27.95 -1.09 -12.42
CA LEU A 2 -27.18 -2.06 -11.63
C LEU A 2 -25.94 -1.36 -11.11
N LEU A 3 -25.76 -1.33 -9.78
CA LEU A 3 -24.56 -0.81 -9.14
C LEU A 3 -23.68 -2.00 -8.76
N LEU A 4 -22.38 -1.88 -9.07
CA LEU A 4 -21.38 -2.92 -8.83
C LEU A 4 -20.32 -2.42 -7.87
N ASP A 5 -19.46 -3.34 -7.41
CA ASP A 5 -18.38 -3.04 -6.49
C ASP A 5 -17.46 -1.93 -7.04
N ALA A 6 -17.08 -0.98 -6.18
CA ALA A 6 -16.25 0.17 -6.54
C ALA A 6 -14.84 -0.21 -7.02
N SER A 7 -14.38 -1.43 -6.70
CA SER A 7 -13.12 -1.99 -7.15
C SER A 7 -13.26 -2.84 -8.43
N ALA A 8 -14.46 -3.03 -8.98
CA ALA A 8 -14.59 -3.79 -10.22
C ALA A 8 -13.88 -3.08 -11.39
N GLU A 9 -13.26 -3.85 -12.28
CA GLU A 9 -12.54 -3.27 -13.43
C GLU A 9 -13.54 -3.03 -14.58
N PRO A 10 -13.76 -1.78 -15.04
CA PRO A 10 -14.84 -1.44 -15.96
C PRO A 10 -14.81 -2.22 -17.27
N GLU A 11 -13.63 -2.47 -17.84
CA GLU A 11 -13.46 -3.23 -19.08
C GLU A 11 -13.91 -4.68 -18.92
N VAL A 12 -13.54 -5.31 -17.80
CA VAL A 12 -13.94 -6.70 -17.50
C VAL A 12 -15.45 -6.77 -17.28
N VAL A 13 -16.00 -5.85 -16.50
CA VAL A 13 -17.45 -5.79 -16.24
C VAL A 13 -18.24 -5.58 -17.53
N ARG A 14 -17.80 -4.65 -18.39
CA ARG A 14 -18.44 -4.35 -19.67
C ARG A 14 -18.46 -5.58 -20.57
N ALA A 15 -17.35 -6.31 -20.62
CA ALA A 15 -17.22 -7.51 -21.44
C ALA A 15 -18.13 -8.64 -20.94
N VAL A 16 -18.17 -8.87 -19.62
CA VAL A 16 -19.03 -9.90 -19.00
C VAL A 16 -20.51 -9.56 -19.14
N LEU A 17 -20.90 -8.32 -18.83
CA LEU A 17 -22.31 -7.92 -18.86
C LEU A 17 -22.83 -7.62 -20.26
N ARG A 18 -21.94 -7.40 -21.24
CA ARG A 18 -22.27 -6.99 -22.61
C ARG A 18 -23.20 -5.78 -22.65
N ARG A 19 -22.96 -4.83 -21.74
CA ARG A 19 -23.76 -3.61 -21.55
C ARG A 19 -22.83 -2.42 -21.30
N PRO A 20 -23.27 -1.19 -21.61
CA PRO A 20 -22.54 0.01 -21.20
C PRO A 20 -22.28 0.00 -19.69
N VAL A 21 -21.05 0.34 -19.32
CA VAL A 21 -20.59 0.48 -17.93
C VAL A 21 -19.98 1.86 -17.81
N GLU A 22 -20.50 2.61 -16.85
CA GLU A 22 -20.02 3.93 -16.47
C GLU A 22 -19.37 3.80 -15.08
N ALA A 23 -18.13 4.26 -14.97
CA ALA A 23 -17.50 4.45 -13.67
C ALA A 23 -18.06 5.73 -13.07
N ILE A 24 -18.73 5.62 -11.92
CA ILE A 24 -19.25 6.77 -11.20
C ILE A 24 -18.20 7.19 -10.20
N ASP A 25 -17.59 8.34 -10.44
CA ASP A 25 -16.68 8.95 -9.47
C ASP A 25 -17.49 9.58 -8.33
N THR A 26 -17.11 9.27 -7.10
CA THR A 26 -17.63 9.99 -5.94
C THR A 26 -16.83 11.27 -5.75
N PRO A 27 -17.45 12.35 -5.24
CA PRO A 27 -16.71 13.55 -4.84
C PRO A 27 -15.54 13.17 -3.91
N PRO A 28 -14.42 13.91 -3.93
CA PRO A 28 -13.29 13.61 -3.06
C PRO A 28 -13.73 13.58 -1.59
N VAL A 29 -13.74 12.39 -0.99
CA VAL A 29 -13.98 12.21 0.43
C VAL A 29 -12.64 12.30 1.14
N ALA A 30 -12.57 13.08 2.22
CA ALA A 30 -11.35 13.15 3.03
C ALA A 30 -11.03 11.76 3.58
N GLN A 31 -9.84 11.25 3.26
CA GLN A 31 -9.35 9.99 3.80
C GLN A 31 -9.05 10.15 5.30
N ALA A 32 -9.65 9.29 6.13
CA ALA A 32 -9.39 9.25 7.56
C ALA A 32 -8.08 8.48 7.88
N ALA A 33 -7.87 7.37 7.17
CA ALA A 33 -6.71 6.51 7.38
C ALA A 33 -5.39 7.11 6.87
N THR A 34 -4.31 6.58 7.41
CA THR A 34 -2.96 6.63 6.85
C THR A 34 -2.75 5.47 5.93
N VAL A 35 -2.26 5.70 4.72
CA VAL A 35 -1.79 4.62 3.85
C VAL A 35 -0.33 4.87 3.48
N PHE A 36 0.54 4.00 3.98
CA PHE A 36 1.94 3.92 3.60
C PHE A 36 2.12 2.82 2.56
N GLN A 37 2.73 3.13 1.42
CA GLN A 37 3.21 2.11 0.51
C GLN A 37 4.72 1.92 0.69
N VAL A 38 5.11 0.76 1.20
CA VAL A 38 6.51 0.41 1.52
C VAL A 38 7.18 -0.19 0.29
N MET A 39 8.19 0.49 -0.23
CA MET A 39 8.71 0.29 -1.59
C MET A 39 10.04 -0.48 -1.67
N ASP A 40 10.54 -1.05 -0.57
CA ASP A 40 11.90 -1.60 -0.50
C ASP A 40 12.13 -2.86 -1.35
N ARG A 41 11.08 -3.65 -1.60
CA ARG A 41 11.19 -4.99 -2.18
C ARG A 41 10.08 -5.29 -3.18
N VAL A 42 10.37 -6.24 -4.06
CA VAL A 42 9.42 -6.82 -5.01
C VAL A 42 8.46 -7.77 -4.26
N GLY A 43 7.18 -7.41 -4.19
CA GLY A 43 6.14 -8.12 -3.44
C GLY A 43 5.46 -9.28 -4.18
N THR A 44 6.20 -10.06 -4.97
CA THR A 44 5.62 -11.27 -5.61
C THR A 44 5.52 -12.43 -4.65
N ARG A 45 4.53 -13.31 -4.81
CA ARG A 45 4.37 -14.54 -3.99
C ARG A 45 5.65 -15.39 -3.92
N ASN A 46 6.35 -15.57 -5.05
CA ASN A 46 7.60 -16.36 -5.09
C ASN A 46 8.80 -15.64 -4.44
N ALA A 47 8.82 -14.31 -4.44
CA ALA A 47 9.82 -13.54 -3.72
C ALA A 47 9.53 -13.57 -2.22
N ALA A 48 8.28 -13.37 -1.82
CA ALA A 48 7.83 -13.43 -0.43
C ALA A 48 8.09 -14.81 0.19
N ARG A 49 7.73 -15.89 -0.51
CA ARG A 49 7.99 -17.27 -0.04
C ARG A 49 9.48 -17.55 0.19
N ARG A 50 10.35 -17.04 -0.69
CA ARG A 50 11.81 -17.21 -0.55
C ARG A 50 12.35 -16.39 0.62
N ASP A 51 11.89 -15.16 0.76
CA ASP A 51 12.27 -14.29 1.86
C ASP A 51 11.80 -14.85 3.21
N MET A 52 10.53 -15.25 3.35
CA MET A 52 9.95 -15.80 4.58
C MET A 52 10.54 -17.15 5.03
N ALA A 53 11.30 -17.83 4.17
CA ALA A 53 12.03 -19.05 4.54
C ALA A 53 13.28 -18.73 5.38
N ASP A 54 13.78 -17.49 5.30
CA ASP A 54 14.92 -16.99 6.07
C ASP A 54 14.46 -16.47 7.44
N GLU A 55 15.26 -16.68 8.48
CA GLU A 55 15.03 -16.08 9.80
C GLU A 55 15.37 -14.59 9.81
N GLU A 56 16.30 -14.15 8.96
CA GLU A 56 16.66 -12.74 8.77
C GLU A 56 15.80 -12.03 7.70
N SER A 57 14.72 -12.69 7.26
CA SER A 57 13.73 -12.19 6.29
C SER A 57 13.38 -10.72 6.49
N TRP A 58 13.40 -9.97 5.39
CA TRP A 58 12.96 -8.57 5.41
C TRP A 58 11.47 -8.45 5.77
N LEU A 59 10.63 -9.36 5.27
CA LEU A 59 9.20 -9.40 5.57
C LEU A 59 8.92 -9.70 7.05
N ARG A 60 9.64 -10.66 7.65
CA ARG A 60 9.51 -10.95 9.09
C ARG A 60 9.94 -9.75 9.91
N ARG A 61 11.06 -9.11 9.56
CA ARG A 61 11.53 -7.89 10.24
C ARG A 61 10.51 -6.76 10.12
N LEU A 62 9.94 -6.54 8.94
CA LEU A 62 8.88 -5.53 8.75
C LEU A 62 7.66 -5.84 9.64
N ALA A 63 7.20 -7.10 9.65
CA ALA A 63 6.07 -7.50 10.47
C ALA A 63 6.33 -7.28 11.97
N VAL A 64 7.53 -7.61 12.43
CA VAL A 64 7.95 -7.39 13.82
C VAL A 64 7.99 -5.90 14.17
N GLU A 65 8.53 -5.05 13.30
CA GLU A 65 8.62 -3.60 13.57
C GLU A 65 7.25 -2.92 13.56
N VAL A 66 6.36 -3.30 12.64
CA VAL A 66 4.96 -2.84 12.66
C VAL A 66 4.26 -3.31 13.93
N ALA A 67 4.42 -4.57 14.32
CA ALA A 67 3.85 -5.11 15.54
C ALA A 67 4.35 -4.41 16.81
N ARG A 68 5.66 -4.14 16.90
CA ARG A 68 6.23 -3.39 18.03
C ARG A 68 5.66 -1.99 18.13
N ARG A 69 5.50 -1.32 16.99
CA ARG A 69 4.95 0.05 16.91
C ARG A 69 3.50 0.11 17.36
N HIS A 70 2.72 -0.92 17.05
CA HIS A 70 1.29 -0.98 17.36
C HIS A 70 0.96 -1.93 18.51
N ARG A 71 1.90 -2.21 19.42
CA ARG A 71 1.78 -3.26 20.46
C ARG A 71 0.55 -3.16 21.38
N VAL A 72 -0.05 -1.97 21.51
CA VAL A 72 -1.23 -1.71 22.35
C VAL A 72 -2.53 -1.64 21.57
N GLU A 73 -2.48 -1.86 20.26
CA GLU A 73 -3.56 -1.71 19.31
C GLU A 73 -3.82 -3.04 18.59
N ARG A 74 -5.07 -3.38 18.26
CA ARG A 74 -5.33 -4.56 17.41
C ARG A 74 -4.64 -4.41 16.05
N LEU A 75 -3.92 -5.43 15.63
CA LEU A 75 -3.18 -5.44 14.36
C LEU A 75 -3.77 -6.46 13.38
N LEU A 76 -4.12 -6.02 12.17
CA LEU A 76 -4.46 -6.91 11.07
C LEU A 76 -3.23 -7.14 10.19
N CYS A 77 -2.85 -8.39 9.93
CA CYS A 77 -1.88 -8.71 8.89
C CYS A 77 -2.55 -9.47 7.74
N ILE A 78 -2.46 -8.93 6.53
CA ILE A 78 -2.98 -9.57 5.32
C ILE A 78 -1.80 -10.10 4.51
N THR A 79 -1.82 -11.39 4.17
CA THR A 79 -0.68 -12.07 3.52
C THR A 79 -1.11 -13.18 2.56
N PHE A 80 -0.16 -14.02 2.12
CA PHE A 80 -0.42 -15.21 1.32
C PHE A 80 -0.87 -16.39 2.18
N LYS A 81 -1.69 -17.29 1.60
CA LYS A 81 -2.19 -18.48 2.29
C LYS A 81 -1.09 -19.36 2.87
N GLU A 82 0.05 -19.44 2.19
CA GLU A 82 1.19 -20.25 2.64
C GLU A 82 1.93 -19.65 3.84
N ASP A 83 1.84 -18.34 4.01
CA ASP A 83 2.58 -17.59 5.04
C ASP A 83 1.72 -17.28 6.26
N GLU A 84 0.39 -17.43 6.16
CA GLU A 84 -0.58 -17.10 7.22
C GLU A 84 -0.20 -17.69 8.58
N ARG A 85 -0.02 -19.01 8.65
CA ARG A 85 0.31 -19.69 9.92
C ARG A 85 1.65 -19.22 10.50
N LYS A 86 2.68 -19.11 9.66
CA LYS A 86 4.02 -18.69 10.10
C LYS A 86 4.03 -17.26 10.64
N LEU A 87 3.28 -16.37 9.98
CA LEU A 87 3.12 -14.99 10.41
C LEU A 87 2.25 -14.88 11.67
N GLN A 88 1.20 -15.68 11.78
CA GLN A 88 0.40 -15.75 13.01
C GLN A 88 1.26 -16.15 14.20
N ASP A 89 2.00 -17.27 14.09
CA ASP A 89 2.90 -17.73 15.16
C ASP A 89 3.95 -16.67 15.54
N LEU A 90 4.47 -15.92 14.55
CA LEU A 90 5.43 -14.84 14.78
C LEU A 90 4.78 -13.66 15.53
N LEU A 91 3.60 -13.22 15.10
CA LEU A 91 2.92 -12.07 15.65
C LEU A 91 2.29 -12.37 17.02
N ASP A 92 1.88 -13.60 17.30
CA ASP A 92 1.44 -14.02 18.63
C ASP A 92 2.55 -13.83 19.67
N ARG A 93 3.80 -14.15 19.31
CA ARG A 93 4.96 -13.98 20.21
C ARG A 93 5.36 -12.51 20.43
N VAL A 94 5.17 -11.65 19.43
CA VAL A 94 5.68 -10.27 19.45
C VAL A 94 4.62 -9.26 19.86
N HIS A 95 3.37 -9.49 19.44
CA HIS A 95 2.24 -8.58 19.58
C HIS A 95 1.23 -9.07 20.61
N GLY A 96 0.80 -10.34 20.50
CA GLY A 96 -0.20 -10.96 21.38
C GLY A 96 -1.67 -10.70 21.00
N ASP A 97 -1.96 -9.63 20.26
CA ASP A 97 -3.31 -9.29 19.75
C ASP A 97 -3.33 -8.96 18.25
N ALA A 98 -2.70 -9.83 17.46
CA ALA A 98 -2.62 -9.68 16.01
C ALA A 98 -3.46 -10.76 15.31
N THR A 99 -4.19 -10.38 14.27
CA THR A 99 -4.96 -11.30 13.43
C THR A 99 -4.31 -11.37 12.05
N VAL A 100 -3.90 -12.58 11.63
CA VAL A 100 -3.33 -12.82 10.30
C VAL A 100 -4.34 -13.52 9.41
N VAL A 101 -4.55 -12.99 8.21
CA VAL A 101 -5.48 -13.53 7.22
C VAL A 101 -4.87 -13.53 5.84
N HIS A 102 -5.19 -14.55 5.03
CA HIS A 102 -4.77 -14.54 3.64
C HIS A 102 -5.75 -13.79 2.72
N TYR A 103 -5.28 -13.25 1.59
CA TYR A 103 -6.11 -12.52 0.61
C TYR A 103 -7.43 -13.22 0.24
N GLY A 104 -7.38 -14.55 0.01
CA GLY A 104 -8.58 -15.32 -0.34
C GLY A 104 -9.66 -15.40 0.74
N ALA A 105 -9.35 -15.07 2.00
CA ALA A 105 -10.25 -15.11 3.15
C ALA A 105 -10.89 -13.75 3.43
N LEU A 106 -10.61 -12.71 2.62
CA LEU A 106 -11.18 -11.37 2.82
C LEU A 106 -12.58 -11.22 2.21
N ARG A 107 -12.92 -12.07 1.25
CA ARG A 107 -14.18 -11.97 0.50
C ARG A 107 -15.37 -12.26 1.40
N GLY A 108 -16.33 -11.34 1.46
CA GLY A 108 -17.54 -11.47 2.27
C GLY A 108 -17.37 -11.12 3.76
N PHE A 109 -16.18 -10.67 4.19
CA PHE A 109 -15.92 -10.32 5.59
C PHE A 109 -15.85 -8.82 5.83
N ASN A 110 -16.56 -8.36 6.85
CA ASN A 110 -16.57 -6.96 7.30
C ASN A 110 -15.95 -6.78 8.70
N ALA A 111 -15.36 -7.84 9.26
CA ALA A 111 -14.90 -7.91 10.65
C ALA A 111 -13.67 -7.05 10.98
N TYR A 112 -13.02 -6.46 9.97
CA TYR A 112 -11.75 -5.74 10.15
C TYR A 112 -11.88 -4.22 10.07
N GLY A 113 -13.11 -3.70 9.92
CA GLY A 113 -13.34 -2.28 9.65
C GLY A 113 -13.02 -1.33 10.81
N ASP A 114 -12.78 -1.87 12.00
CA ASP A 114 -12.48 -1.17 13.25
C ASP A 114 -11.03 -1.42 13.73
N TYR A 115 -10.20 -2.07 12.92
CA TYR A 115 -8.79 -2.27 13.26
C TYR A 115 -8.02 -0.95 13.13
N PRO A 116 -7.30 -0.51 14.18
CA PRO A 116 -6.53 0.72 14.17
C PRO A 116 -5.23 0.62 13.34
N ALA A 117 -4.70 -0.59 13.14
CA ALA A 117 -3.48 -0.81 12.40
C ALA A 117 -3.57 -2.03 11.46
N ALA A 118 -2.94 -1.93 10.29
CA ALA A 118 -2.86 -3.04 9.35
C ALA A 118 -1.52 -3.11 8.60
N LEU A 119 -1.05 -4.34 8.36
CA LEU A 119 0.08 -4.66 7.49
C LEU A 119 -0.37 -5.58 6.37
N ILE A 120 -0.31 -5.10 5.13
CA ILE A 120 -0.65 -5.84 3.92
C ILE A 120 0.67 -6.20 3.21
N LEU A 121 0.94 -7.50 3.10
CA LEU A 121 2.18 -8.03 2.54
C LEU A 121 1.98 -8.52 1.11
N GLY A 122 2.82 -8.04 0.20
CA GLY A 122 2.81 -8.41 -1.20
C GLY A 122 1.57 -7.95 -1.96
N ARG A 123 1.22 -8.71 -3.01
CA ARG A 123 0.01 -8.49 -3.80
C ARG A 123 -0.67 -9.82 -4.11
N PRO A 124 -1.99 -9.86 -4.31
CA PRO A 124 -2.67 -11.05 -4.82
C PRO A 124 -2.01 -11.54 -6.11
N MET A 125 -1.73 -12.85 -6.19
CA MET A 125 -1.09 -13.48 -7.36
C MET A 125 -1.83 -14.77 -7.69
N PRO A 126 -2.92 -14.70 -8.49
CA PRO A 126 -3.55 -15.91 -9.02
C PRO A 126 -2.58 -16.67 -9.93
N ASN A 127 -2.81 -17.97 -10.09
CA ASN A 127 -2.04 -18.77 -11.03
C ASN A 127 -2.47 -18.44 -12.48
N GLU A 128 -1.61 -18.78 -13.44
CA GLU A 128 -1.83 -18.48 -14.85
C GLU A 128 -3.10 -19.14 -15.41
N ALA A 129 -3.40 -20.37 -14.98
CA ALA A 129 -4.62 -21.06 -15.39
C ALA A 129 -5.89 -20.31 -14.98
N HIS A 130 -5.93 -19.72 -13.79
CA HIS A 130 -7.04 -18.88 -13.33
C HIS A 130 -7.10 -17.59 -14.16
N LEU A 131 -5.97 -16.93 -14.40
CA LEU A 131 -5.93 -15.73 -15.26
C LEU A 131 -6.48 -16.02 -16.66
N GLN A 132 -6.07 -17.15 -17.25
CA GLN A 132 -6.54 -17.59 -18.56
C GLN A 132 -8.06 -17.85 -18.56
N LEU A 133 -8.56 -18.55 -17.55
CA LEU A 133 -9.98 -18.81 -17.40
C LEU A 133 -10.79 -17.50 -17.32
N LEU A 134 -10.33 -16.51 -16.55
CA LEU A 134 -10.99 -15.21 -16.45
C LEU A 134 -10.92 -14.42 -17.75
N ALA A 135 -9.77 -14.43 -18.42
CA ALA A 135 -9.59 -13.75 -19.70
C ALA A 135 -10.54 -14.30 -20.77
N VAL A 136 -10.62 -15.63 -20.90
CA VAL A 136 -11.53 -16.30 -21.83
C VAL A 136 -12.99 -16.09 -21.43
N SER A 137 -13.30 -16.10 -20.13
CA SER A 137 -14.68 -15.87 -19.65
C SER A 137 -15.15 -14.44 -19.94
N ALA A 138 -14.26 -13.45 -19.83
CA ALA A 138 -14.60 -12.05 -20.06
C ALA A 138 -14.61 -11.69 -21.56
N PHE A 139 -13.59 -12.13 -22.30
CA PHE A 139 -13.31 -11.63 -23.66
C PHE A 139 -13.37 -12.72 -24.75
N GLY A 140 -13.68 -13.96 -24.39
CA GLY A 140 -13.71 -15.09 -25.32
C GLY A 140 -12.31 -15.57 -25.74
N LEU A 141 -12.27 -16.44 -26.75
CA LEU A 141 -11.02 -17.00 -27.27
C LEU A 141 -10.07 -15.95 -27.88
N GLY A 142 -10.59 -14.78 -28.26
CA GLY A 142 -9.78 -13.66 -28.75
C GLY A 142 -8.82 -13.06 -27.70
N ALA A 143 -8.93 -13.47 -26.44
CA ALA A 143 -7.94 -13.15 -25.41
C ALA A 143 -6.66 -14.01 -25.52
N LEU A 144 -6.67 -15.09 -26.28
CA LEU A 144 -5.52 -15.99 -26.43
C LEU A 144 -4.80 -15.72 -27.74
N SER A 145 -3.53 -16.10 -27.81
CA SER A 145 -2.81 -16.20 -29.07
C SER A 145 -3.39 -17.31 -29.97
N ASP A 146 -2.96 -17.35 -31.24
CA ASP A 146 -3.40 -18.37 -32.21
C ASP A 146 -3.09 -19.80 -31.74
N ASP A 147 -2.05 -19.99 -30.92
CA ASP A 147 -1.71 -21.27 -30.29
C ASP A 147 -2.39 -21.50 -28.93
N LEU A 148 -3.44 -20.72 -28.63
CA LEU A 148 -4.30 -20.79 -27.44
C LEU A 148 -3.54 -20.58 -26.12
N LYS A 149 -2.48 -19.76 -26.14
CA LYS A 149 -1.67 -19.44 -24.96
C LYS A 149 -1.98 -18.06 -24.42
N ALA A 150 -1.66 -17.89 -23.14
CA ALA A 150 -1.61 -16.58 -22.51
C ALA A 150 -0.48 -15.75 -23.13
N PRO A 151 -0.67 -14.42 -23.31
CA PRO A 151 0.42 -13.53 -23.64
C PRO A 151 1.45 -13.52 -22.51
N ARG A 152 2.67 -13.08 -22.82
CA ARG A 152 3.76 -13.07 -21.84
C ARG A 152 3.54 -12.01 -20.76
N LEU A 153 3.70 -12.41 -19.50
CA LEU A 153 3.83 -11.48 -18.37
C LEU A 153 5.28 -10.98 -18.29
N GLU A 154 5.47 -9.66 -18.38
CA GLU A 154 6.79 -9.06 -18.47
C GLU A 154 7.14 -8.23 -17.25
N TRP A 155 8.43 -8.20 -16.90
CA TRP A 155 8.96 -7.21 -15.97
C TRP A 155 9.26 -5.92 -16.71
N ARG A 156 8.66 -4.82 -16.26
CA ARG A 156 8.89 -3.49 -16.83
C ARG A 156 9.17 -2.49 -15.72
N MET A 157 9.90 -1.43 -16.06
CA MET A 157 10.06 -0.27 -15.18
C MET A 157 8.85 0.63 -15.40
N LEU A 158 8.18 0.98 -14.31
CA LEU A 158 7.10 1.95 -14.29
C LEU A 158 7.52 3.13 -13.45
N SER A 159 7.52 4.30 -14.07
CA SER A 159 7.64 5.57 -13.36
C SER A 159 6.23 6.04 -13.00
N ARG A 160 5.94 6.14 -11.70
CA ARG A 160 4.66 6.65 -11.20
C ARG A 160 4.90 7.70 -10.14
N THR A 161 4.14 8.77 -10.23
CA THR A 161 4.08 9.77 -9.17
C THR A 161 3.20 9.24 -8.05
N ILE A 162 3.75 9.07 -6.85
CA ILE A 162 2.99 8.72 -5.64
C ILE A 162 3.19 9.86 -4.65
N GLY A 163 2.12 10.61 -4.37
CA GLY A 163 2.24 11.91 -3.72
C GLY A 163 3.12 12.86 -4.56
N PRO A 164 4.16 13.50 -4.00
CA PRO A 164 5.07 14.36 -4.78
C PRO A 164 6.25 13.65 -5.44
N ASP A 165 6.49 12.39 -5.08
CA ASP A 165 7.71 11.70 -5.47
C ASP A 165 7.49 10.92 -6.77
N LEU A 166 8.46 11.00 -7.68
CA LEU A 166 8.52 10.13 -8.85
C LEU A 166 9.21 8.82 -8.47
N TRP A 167 8.47 7.73 -8.54
CA TRP A 167 8.96 6.40 -8.21
C TRP A 167 9.16 5.56 -9.45
N THR A 168 10.35 5.01 -9.64
CA THR A 168 10.63 4.04 -10.71
C THR A 168 10.65 2.65 -10.11
N ILE A 169 9.61 1.87 -10.39
CA ILE A 169 9.38 0.57 -9.77
C ILE A 169 9.43 -0.51 -10.84
N ARG A 170 10.13 -1.60 -10.56
CA ARG A 170 10.07 -2.80 -11.40
C ARG A 170 8.80 -3.57 -11.04
N HIS A 171 7.85 -3.69 -11.97
CA HIS A 171 6.59 -4.40 -11.76
C HIS A 171 6.29 -5.36 -12.92
N GLN A 172 5.43 -6.35 -12.67
CA GLN A 172 4.94 -7.24 -13.73
C GLN A 172 3.72 -6.63 -14.39
N GLN A 173 3.66 -6.68 -15.71
CA GLN A 173 2.50 -6.25 -16.50
C GLN A 173 2.38 -7.02 -17.82
N TYR A 174 1.16 -7.11 -18.32
CA TYR A 174 0.88 -7.58 -19.67
C TYR A 174 0.89 -6.39 -20.64
N ALA A 175 1.48 -6.60 -21.82
CA ALA A 175 1.39 -5.63 -22.92
C ALA A 175 0.01 -5.65 -23.58
N ASP A 176 -0.62 -6.83 -23.63
CA ASP A 176 -1.98 -7.01 -24.11
C ASP A 176 -3.00 -6.31 -23.19
N LEU A 177 -3.88 -5.50 -23.77
CA LEU A 177 -4.81 -4.66 -23.01
C LEU A 177 -5.91 -5.46 -22.31
N LEU A 178 -6.34 -6.59 -22.89
CA LEU A 178 -7.37 -7.45 -22.30
C LEU A 178 -6.80 -8.14 -21.06
N TRP A 179 -5.60 -8.70 -21.17
CA TRP A 179 -4.88 -9.30 -20.05
C TRP A 179 -4.43 -8.28 -19.00
N ALA A 180 -4.09 -7.06 -19.42
CA ALA A 180 -3.83 -5.97 -18.49
C ALA A 180 -5.09 -5.62 -17.68
N ALA A 181 -6.29 -5.64 -18.29
CA ALA A 181 -7.54 -5.44 -17.57
C ALA A 181 -7.85 -6.59 -16.59
N VAL A 182 -7.67 -7.85 -17.00
CA VAL A 182 -7.79 -9.01 -16.08
C VAL A 182 -6.81 -8.88 -14.92
N TRP A 183 -5.55 -8.56 -15.20
CA TRP A 183 -4.52 -8.38 -14.18
C TRP A 183 -4.90 -7.30 -13.17
N ARG A 184 -5.31 -6.11 -13.64
CA ARG A 184 -5.78 -5.04 -12.75
C ARG A 184 -6.93 -5.54 -11.88
N HIS A 185 -7.91 -6.22 -12.48
CA HIS A 185 -9.07 -6.75 -11.77
C HIS A 185 -8.73 -7.71 -10.64
N VAL A 186 -7.75 -8.60 -10.82
CA VAL A 186 -7.45 -9.65 -9.83
C VAL A 186 -6.23 -9.39 -8.95
N VAL A 187 -5.40 -8.41 -9.31
CA VAL A 187 -4.19 -8.06 -8.56
C VAL A 187 -4.37 -6.69 -7.92
N THR A 188 -4.46 -5.63 -8.73
CA THR A 188 -4.54 -4.25 -8.25
C THR A 188 -5.83 -4.00 -7.47
N ARG A 189 -6.97 -4.49 -7.96
CA ARG A 189 -8.28 -4.28 -7.34
C ARG A 189 -8.50 -5.16 -6.11
N GLU A 190 -8.03 -6.39 -6.11
CA GLU A 190 -8.04 -7.24 -4.91
C GLU A 190 -7.12 -6.68 -3.81
N LEU A 191 -5.98 -6.08 -4.17
CA LEU A 191 -5.14 -5.33 -3.23
C LEU A 191 -5.90 -4.12 -2.66
N MET A 192 -6.62 -3.38 -3.50
CA MET A 192 -7.51 -2.31 -3.05
C MET A 192 -8.63 -2.79 -2.14
N GLN A 193 -9.19 -3.98 -2.39
CA GLN A 193 -10.17 -4.58 -1.49
C GLN A 193 -9.54 -4.91 -0.13
N ALA A 194 -8.30 -5.39 -0.10
CA ALA A 194 -7.59 -5.64 1.15
C ALA A 194 -7.41 -4.36 1.98
N VAL A 195 -7.02 -3.25 1.34
CA VAL A 195 -6.99 -1.92 1.99
C VAL A 195 -8.40 -1.50 2.42
N GLY A 196 -9.40 -1.74 1.58
CA GLY A 196 -10.81 -1.41 1.83
C GLY A 196 -11.41 -2.11 3.05
N ARG A 197 -10.88 -3.26 3.47
CA ARG A 197 -11.34 -3.95 4.69
C ARG A 197 -11.13 -3.13 5.95
N LEU A 198 -10.19 -2.19 5.93
CA LEU A 198 -9.91 -1.27 7.04
C LEU A 198 -10.77 0.00 6.97
N ARG A 199 -11.61 0.17 5.95
CA ARG A 199 -12.51 1.33 5.75
C ARG A 199 -11.76 2.67 5.81
N PRO A 200 -10.79 2.91 4.91
CA PRO A 200 -9.87 4.05 5.01
C PRO A 200 -10.53 5.44 4.95
N LEU A 201 -11.78 5.52 4.49
CA LEU A 201 -12.54 6.78 4.45
C LEU A 201 -13.19 7.14 5.79
N THR A 202 -13.41 6.17 6.69
CA THR A 202 -14.15 6.40 7.94
C THR A 202 -13.41 5.93 9.19
N ASN A 203 -12.44 5.02 9.05
CA ASN A 203 -11.59 4.54 10.12
C ASN A 203 -10.23 5.23 10.05
N ALA A 204 -9.80 5.83 11.17
CA ALA A 204 -8.51 6.50 11.29
C ALA A 204 -7.34 5.50 11.47
N ALA A 205 -7.32 4.44 10.66
CA ALA A 205 -6.33 3.38 10.75
C ALA A 205 -4.96 3.79 10.20
N THR A 206 -3.91 3.13 10.66
CA THR A 206 -2.58 3.17 10.02
C THR A 206 -2.35 1.90 9.20
N ILE A 207 -2.28 2.05 7.88
CA ILE A 207 -2.19 0.93 6.93
C ILE A 207 -0.84 0.95 6.24
N TYR A 208 -0.07 -0.13 6.38
CA TYR A 208 1.19 -0.37 5.71
C TYR A 208 0.98 -1.37 4.58
N VAL A 209 1.35 -1.02 3.35
CA VAL A 209 1.19 -1.87 2.16
C VAL A 209 2.57 -2.13 1.56
N ALA A 210 3.12 -3.33 1.79
CA ALA A 210 4.46 -3.71 1.39
C ALA A 210 4.44 -4.46 0.06
N THR A 211 4.46 -3.70 -1.05
CA THR A 211 4.40 -4.26 -2.40
C THR A 211 4.89 -3.29 -3.46
N ASN A 212 5.33 -3.86 -4.58
CA ASN A 212 5.70 -3.12 -5.78
C ASN A 212 4.54 -2.98 -6.79
N GLU A 213 3.32 -3.41 -6.42
CA GLU A 213 2.09 -3.08 -7.14
C GLU A 213 1.63 -1.68 -6.72
N PRO A 214 1.60 -0.70 -7.62
CA PRO A 214 1.27 0.67 -7.22
C PRO A 214 -0.23 0.80 -6.95
N LEU A 215 -0.59 1.33 -5.77
CA LEU A 215 -2.00 1.57 -5.42
C LEU A 215 -2.63 2.62 -6.34
N PRO A 216 -3.88 2.46 -6.80
CA PRO A 216 -4.62 3.48 -7.57
C PRO A 216 -4.70 4.84 -6.87
N ASP A 217 -4.84 5.92 -7.65
CA ASP A 217 -4.89 7.31 -7.16
C ASP A 217 -6.18 7.65 -6.37
N ALA A 218 -7.06 6.66 -6.18
CA ALA A 218 -8.27 6.78 -5.37
C ALA A 218 -7.99 6.93 -3.86
N LEU A 219 -6.75 6.71 -3.42
CA LEU A 219 -6.30 6.90 -2.03
C LEU A 219 -5.16 7.90 -1.99
N ASP A 220 -5.11 8.68 -0.91
CA ASP A 220 -3.94 9.49 -0.57
C ASP A 220 -2.89 8.59 0.07
N VAL A 221 -1.91 8.18 -0.74
CA VAL A 221 -0.86 7.23 -0.37
C VAL A 221 0.47 7.94 -0.23
N THR A 222 1.15 7.69 0.89
CA THR A 222 2.54 8.12 1.10
C THR A 222 3.48 6.96 0.77
N ALA A 223 4.24 7.08 -0.31
CA ALA A 223 5.30 6.11 -0.62
C ALA A 223 6.52 6.36 0.27
N VAL A 224 7.05 5.28 0.86
CA VAL A 224 8.13 5.31 1.84
C VAL A 224 9.01 4.08 1.72
N TYR A 225 10.23 4.18 2.24
CA TYR A 225 11.05 3.01 2.57
C TYR A 225 10.80 2.59 4.02
N ALA A 226 10.93 1.30 4.30
CA ALA A 226 10.78 0.75 5.64
C ALA A 226 11.74 1.40 6.63
N GLY A 227 12.98 1.67 6.22
CA GLY A 227 13.97 2.39 7.04
C GLY A 227 13.56 3.82 7.42
N GLU A 228 12.69 4.46 6.64
CA GLU A 228 12.17 5.80 6.94
C GLU A 228 11.07 5.78 8.02
N LEU A 229 10.39 4.64 8.19
CA LEU A 229 9.38 4.41 9.22
C LEU A 229 9.97 3.75 10.47
N PHE A 230 10.90 2.81 10.25
CA PHE A 230 11.49 1.91 11.23
C PHE A 230 13.02 1.98 11.12
N PRO A 231 13.70 2.80 11.96
CA PRO A 231 15.15 2.98 11.90
C PRO A 231 15.95 1.67 11.99
N ALA A 232 15.42 0.66 12.70
CA ALA A 232 16.01 -0.68 12.78
C ALA A 232 16.07 -1.44 11.43
N MET A 233 15.37 -0.92 10.41
CA MET A 233 15.36 -1.41 9.04
C MET A 233 16.13 -0.51 8.07
N ALA A 234 16.83 0.51 8.56
CA ALA A 234 17.65 1.38 7.72
C ALA A 234 18.77 0.57 7.07
N LEU A 235 18.85 0.62 5.74
CA LEU A 235 20.00 0.14 4.99
C LEU A 235 21.05 1.25 5.00
N SER A 236 22.31 0.91 5.22
CA SER A 236 23.46 1.83 5.43
C SER A 236 23.74 2.85 4.31
N GLY A 237 22.94 2.88 3.24
CA GLY A 237 23.04 3.84 2.12
C GLY A 237 21.74 4.54 1.72
N ARG A 238 20.64 4.43 2.50
CA ARG A 238 19.38 5.13 2.21
C ARG A 238 19.17 6.31 3.18
N ARG A 239 18.69 7.43 2.63
CA ARG A 239 18.51 8.74 3.29
C ARG A 239 17.98 8.62 4.73
N SER A 240 18.81 9.04 5.69
CA SER A 240 18.53 9.06 7.12
C SER A 240 17.77 10.31 7.59
N ASP A 241 17.53 11.27 6.70
CA ASP A 241 17.01 12.61 7.01
C ASP A 241 15.48 12.70 6.98
N PHE A 242 14.75 11.64 6.59
CA PHE A 242 13.29 11.68 6.45
C PHE A 242 12.56 12.03 7.75
N ALA A 243 12.86 11.32 8.84
CA ALA A 243 12.21 11.54 10.14
C ALA A 243 12.54 12.93 10.72
N GLU A 244 13.75 13.43 10.46
CA GLU A 244 14.14 14.80 10.82
C GLU A 244 13.38 15.83 9.99
N ASN A 245 13.29 15.65 8.67
CA ASN A 245 12.54 16.55 7.79
C ASN A 245 11.05 16.60 8.15
N VAL A 246 10.44 15.48 8.54
CA VAL A 246 9.05 15.46 9.04
C VAL A 246 8.90 16.26 10.33
N ARG A 247 9.83 16.13 11.28
CA ARG A 247 9.83 16.91 12.53
C ARG A 247 10.01 18.41 12.27
N ARG A 248 11.01 18.79 11.47
CA ARG A 248 11.24 20.20 11.06
C ARG A 248 10.01 20.79 10.38
N TYR A 249 9.32 20.00 9.56
CA TYR A 249 8.08 20.40 8.91
C TYR A 249 6.95 20.61 9.93
N ALA A 250 6.80 19.71 10.92
CA ALA A 250 5.83 19.85 12.00
C ALA A 250 6.09 21.08 12.87
N GLU A 251 7.33 21.29 13.30
CA GLU A 251 7.77 22.46 14.08
C GLU A 251 7.47 23.77 13.33
N THR A 252 7.82 23.84 12.04
CA THR A 252 7.55 25.01 11.20
C THR A 252 6.04 25.25 11.03
N MET A 253 5.26 24.18 10.86
CA MET A 253 3.80 24.28 10.83
C MET A 253 3.24 24.80 12.16
N GLY A 254 3.77 24.35 13.29
CA GLY A 254 3.40 24.79 14.63
C GLY A 254 3.72 26.28 14.85
N ALA A 255 4.93 26.70 14.48
CA ALA A 255 5.38 28.09 14.57
C ALA A 255 4.49 29.03 13.75
N LEU A 256 4.23 28.69 12.48
CA LEU A 256 3.33 29.48 11.63
C LEU A 256 1.93 29.62 12.21
N ARG A 257 1.38 28.55 12.81
CA ARG A 257 0.07 28.59 13.48
C ARG A 257 0.10 29.49 14.72
N ALA A 258 1.17 29.41 15.52
CA ALA A 258 1.34 30.24 16.72
C ALA A 258 1.44 31.74 16.38
N GLU A 259 2.03 32.07 15.22
CA GLU A 259 2.09 33.43 14.67
C GLU A 259 0.76 33.90 14.02
N GLY A 260 -0.30 33.08 14.07
CA GLY A 260 -1.58 33.40 13.42
C GLY A 260 -1.56 33.29 11.90
N LEU A 261 -0.48 32.76 11.31
CA LEU A 261 -0.33 32.57 9.87
C LEU A 261 -0.94 31.24 9.42
N LYS A 262 -1.41 31.18 8.17
CA LYS A 262 -1.85 29.91 7.58
C LYS A 262 -0.64 29.03 7.27
N ALA A 263 -0.51 27.91 8.01
CA ALA A 263 0.46 26.85 7.76
C ALA A 263 0.15 26.03 6.48
N THR A 264 0.18 26.70 5.33
CA THR A 264 0.04 26.09 4.00
C THR A 264 1.33 25.38 3.60
N ASN A 265 1.24 24.40 2.67
CA ASN A 265 2.42 23.71 2.14
C ASN A 265 3.47 24.70 1.61
N ARG A 266 3.01 25.66 0.79
CA ARG A 266 3.83 26.76 0.27
C ARG A 266 4.50 27.58 1.37
N GLY A 267 3.77 27.92 2.43
CA GLY A 267 4.29 28.72 3.56
C GLY A 267 5.39 28.01 4.34
N VAL A 268 5.18 26.71 4.62
CA VAL A 268 6.17 25.88 5.32
C VAL A 268 7.39 25.62 4.46
N CYS A 269 7.21 25.27 3.18
CA CYS A 269 8.31 25.05 2.23
C CYS A 269 9.18 26.30 2.07
N ARG A 270 8.57 27.49 2.03
CA ARG A 270 9.32 28.76 1.97
C ARG A 270 10.23 28.94 3.18
N HIS A 271 9.72 28.65 4.38
CA HIS A 271 10.51 28.76 5.62
C HIS A 271 11.63 27.71 5.69
N LEU A 272 11.38 26.50 5.20
CA LEU A 272 12.36 25.42 5.18
C LEU A 272 13.34 25.46 4.00
N GLY A 273 13.20 26.40 3.06
CA GLY A 273 14.00 26.44 1.83
C GLY A 273 13.74 25.25 0.89
N LEU A 274 12.57 24.61 0.99
CA LEU A 274 12.19 23.46 0.18
C LEU A 274 11.41 23.89 -1.06
N LYS A 275 11.56 23.14 -2.16
CA LYS A 275 10.63 23.23 -3.29
C LYS A 275 9.26 22.74 -2.84
N GLU A 276 8.21 23.43 -3.25
CA GLU A 276 6.83 23.14 -2.81
C GLU A 276 6.40 21.66 -3.01
N PRO A 277 6.73 20.98 -4.14
CA PRO A 277 6.45 19.56 -4.29
C PRO A 277 7.07 18.70 -3.20
N ASN A 278 8.33 18.94 -2.83
CA ASN A 278 9.05 18.12 -1.84
C ASN A 278 8.39 18.17 -0.45
N GLY A 279 7.74 19.28 -0.11
CA GLY A 279 7.05 19.42 1.18
C GLY A 279 5.77 18.61 1.30
N LEU A 280 5.12 18.26 0.19
CA LEU A 280 3.92 17.42 0.22
C LEU A 280 4.20 16.06 0.87
N ARG A 281 5.44 15.58 0.75
CA ARG A 281 5.90 14.29 1.30
C ARG A 281 5.86 14.27 2.82
N TYR A 282 6.19 15.40 3.44
CA TYR A 282 6.28 15.53 4.89
C TYR A 282 4.98 16.04 5.49
N ARG A 283 4.20 16.81 4.74
CA ARG A 283 3.02 17.55 5.22
C ARG A 283 2.01 16.67 5.96
N SER A 284 1.63 15.53 5.37
CA SER A 284 0.60 14.65 5.97
C SER A 284 1.09 14.04 7.28
N LEU A 285 2.38 13.69 7.37
CA LEU A 285 2.99 13.16 8.60
C LEU A 285 3.24 14.24 9.66
N ALA A 286 3.66 15.42 9.22
CA ALA A 286 3.92 16.56 10.08
C ALA A 286 2.64 17.08 10.76
N LYS A 287 1.52 17.15 10.02
CA LYS A 287 0.20 17.47 10.59
C LYS A 287 -0.16 16.54 11.75
N ARG A 288 0.12 15.25 11.57
CA ARG A 288 -0.23 14.21 12.54
C ARG A 288 0.66 14.21 13.77
N LEU A 289 1.95 14.49 13.60
CA LEU A 289 2.83 14.77 14.73
C LEU A 289 2.28 15.92 15.59
N LEU A 290 1.76 16.98 14.97
CA LEU A 290 1.12 18.08 15.70
C LEU A 290 -0.21 17.70 16.37
N GLU A 291 -0.87 16.65 15.88
CA GLU A 291 -2.13 16.12 16.42
C GLU A 291 -1.88 15.01 17.47
N GLY A 292 -0.61 14.77 17.85
CA GLY A 292 -0.23 13.75 18.85
C GLY A 292 -0.27 12.31 18.34
N GLN A 293 -0.40 12.10 17.03
CA GLN A 293 -0.42 10.78 16.40
C GLN A 293 1.00 10.26 16.11
N PRO A 294 1.20 8.94 16.04
CA PRO A 294 2.53 8.35 15.85
C PRO A 294 3.13 8.70 14.48
N GLY A 295 4.16 9.56 14.47
CA GLY A 295 4.97 9.90 13.27
C GLY A 295 6.21 9.02 13.07
N PRO A 296 6.96 9.16 11.96
CA PRO A 296 8.15 8.34 11.70
C PRO A 296 9.14 8.42 12.87
N ALA A 297 9.65 7.27 13.31
CA ALA A 297 10.53 7.22 14.46
C ALA A 297 11.86 7.92 14.14
N ALA A 298 12.32 8.80 15.03
CA ALA A 298 13.65 9.36 14.95
C ALA A 298 14.69 8.25 15.07
N THR A 299 15.75 8.29 14.26
CA THR A 299 16.96 7.52 14.55
C THR A 299 17.42 7.91 15.95
N PRO A 300 17.61 6.96 16.90
CA PRO A 300 18.36 7.29 18.10
C PRO A 300 19.71 7.81 17.63
N LEU A 301 20.07 9.04 18.04
CA LEU A 301 21.44 9.50 17.90
C LEU A 301 22.28 8.43 18.58
N SER A 302 23.11 7.74 17.81
CA SER A 302 24.11 6.84 18.36
C SER A 302 24.90 7.65 19.37
N GLU A 303 24.78 7.29 20.65
CA GLU A 303 25.75 7.71 21.65
C GLU A 303 27.10 7.11 21.23
N THR A 304 27.93 7.96 20.62
CA THR A 304 29.37 7.78 20.53
C THR A 304 30.02 8.83 21.42
#